data_AF-A0A1G7BF02-F1
#
_entry.id   AF-A0A1G7BF02-F1
#
_cell.length_a   1.000
_cell.length_b   1.000
_cell.length_c   1.000
_cell.angle_alpha   90.00
_cell.angle_beta   90.00
_cell.angle_gamma   90.00
#
_symmetry.space_group_name_H-M   'P 1'
#
loop_
_entity.id
_entity.type
_entity.pdbx_description
1 polymer ?
#
loop_
_entity_poly.entity_id
_entity_poly.type
_entity_poly.pdbx_seq_one_letter_code
_entity_poly.pdbx_strand_id
1 'polypeptide(L)'
;MSTASSVSASELDQLLIARHGASAVQRFKSATVGLAGAGGLGSVIAAALARLGIGTLIVADFDRVEAVNLGRQQYFIDQIGLPKVEALRANLQRIHPGVRIIAQPLRVSAANLLELFGTVDILVEAFDDPVAKADLTSTWLAACPQRPLVGASGMAGCGPANQIVTRRPFGHFYLCGDGHSAVETCGSLYASRVGIAAHHQAQAVVRLLLGLDPVEDCSP
;
A
#
# COMPACT_ATOMS: atom_id res chain seq x y z
N MET A 1 33.12 -3.19 18.21
CA MET A 1 31.91 -3.30 17.38
C MET A 1 30.77 -2.74 18.20
N SER A 2 30.27 -1.56 17.83
CA SER A 2 29.19 -0.87 18.56
C SER A 2 27.96 -1.75 18.59
N THR A 3 27.48 -2.10 19.78
CA THR A 3 26.16 -2.70 19.99
C THR A 3 25.12 -1.69 19.51
N ALA A 4 24.54 -1.90 18.33
CA ALA A 4 23.39 -1.12 17.91
C ALA A 4 22.32 -1.28 19.00
N SER A 5 22.01 -0.20 19.73
CA SER A 5 20.93 -0.21 20.70
C SER A 5 19.64 -0.50 19.93
N SER A 6 19.00 -1.63 20.23
CA SER A 6 17.72 -1.99 19.61
C SER A 6 16.66 -0.98 20.06
N VAL A 7 16.28 -0.07 19.17
CA VAL A 7 15.17 0.86 19.41
C VAL A 7 13.87 0.05 19.49
N SER A 8 13.15 0.17 20.60
CA SER A 8 11.87 -0.52 20.82
C SER A 8 10.73 0.11 20.02
N ALA A 9 9.63 -0.63 19.85
CA ALA A 9 8.42 -0.11 19.19
C ALA A 9 7.88 1.15 19.89
N SER A 10 7.89 1.16 21.23
CA SER A 10 7.42 2.32 22.00
C SER A 10 8.32 3.54 21.81
N GLU A 11 9.63 3.36 21.66
CA GLU A 11 10.54 4.48 21.39
C GLU A 11 10.32 5.05 19.98
N LEU A 12 10.11 4.20 18.97
CA LEU A 12 9.74 4.65 17.63
C LEU A 12 8.43 5.44 17.64
N ASP A 13 7.42 4.97 18.38
CA ASP A 13 6.15 5.68 18.54
C ASP A 13 6.35 7.07 19.14
N GLN A 14 7.20 7.21 20.17
CA GLN A 14 7.48 8.51 20.78
C GLN A 14 8.18 9.47 19.81
N LEU A 15 9.10 8.97 18.98
CA LEU A 15 9.74 9.76 17.93
C LEU A 15 8.73 10.21 16.86
N LEU A 16 7.79 9.34 16.49
CA LEU A 16 6.69 9.70 15.58
C LEU A 16 5.76 10.75 16.21
N ILE A 17 5.44 10.62 17.49
CA ILE A 17 4.61 11.60 18.23
C ILE A 17 5.30 12.96 18.25
N ALA A 18 6.61 13.01 18.51
CA ALA A 18 7.37 14.24 18.49
C ALA A 18 7.40 14.90 17.08
N ARG A 19 7.35 14.10 16.01
CA ARG A 19 7.42 14.59 14.62
C ARG A 19 6.06 14.98 14.03
N HIS A 20 5.01 14.22 14.35
CA HIS A 20 3.70 14.30 13.69
C HIS A 20 2.56 14.68 14.64
N GLY A 21 2.81 14.71 15.95
CA GLY A 21 1.81 14.97 16.98
C GLY A 21 1.06 13.70 17.40
N ALA A 22 0.66 13.67 18.67
CA ALA A 22 0.01 12.50 19.28
C ALA A 22 -1.32 12.12 18.60
N SER A 23 -2.10 13.11 18.16
CA SER A 23 -3.40 12.88 17.50
C SER A 23 -3.24 12.11 16.17
N ALA A 24 -2.26 12.49 15.34
CA ALA A 24 -2.00 11.84 14.07
C ALA A 24 -1.51 10.39 14.28
N VAL A 25 -0.53 10.21 15.16
CA VAL A 25 0.01 8.88 15.47
C VAL A 25 -1.07 7.96 16.06
N GLN A 26 -1.94 8.48 16.94
CA GLN A 26 -3.04 7.68 17.48
C GLN A 26 -3.99 7.18 16.38
N ARG A 27 -4.31 8.02 15.39
CA ARG A 27 -5.13 7.62 14.22
C ARG A 27 -4.45 6.55 13.39
N PHE A 28 -3.14 6.65 13.16
CA PHE A 28 -2.38 5.63 12.44
C PHE A 28 -2.36 4.30 13.21
N LYS A 29 -2.06 4.34 14.51
CA LYS A 29 -2.01 3.15 15.37
C LYS A 29 -3.35 2.45 15.54
N SER A 30 -4.47 3.17 15.44
CA SER A 30 -5.81 2.57 15.51
C SER A 30 -6.26 1.97 14.18
N ALA A 31 -5.62 2.33 13.07
CA ALA A 31 -6.09 1.98 11.74
C ALA A 31 -5.68 0.57 11.30
N THR A 32 -6.57 -0.05 10.51
CA THR A 32 -6.34 -1.31 9.80
C THR A 32 -6.47 -1.07 8.30
N VAL A 33 -5.38 -1.29 7.56
CA VAL A 33 -5.35 -1.10 6.09
C VAL A 33 -5.21 -2.45 5.40
N GLY A 34 -6.08 -2.72 4.43
CA GLY A 34 -6.00 -3.87 3.55
C GLY A 34 -5.17 -3.57 2.31
N LEU A 35 -4.23 -4.44 1.96
CA LEU A 35 -3.44 -4.39 0.74
C LEU A 35 -3.74 -5.64 -0.08
N ALA A 36 -4.46 -5.46 -1.18
CA ALA A 36 -4.74 -6.50 -2.16
C ALA A 36 -3.63 -6.47 -3.21
N GLY A 37 -2.61 -7.31 -3.02
CA GLY A 37 -1.38 -7.36 -3.80
C GLY A 37 -0.16 -6.90 -3.01
N ALA A 38 0.95 -7.62 -3.17
CA ALA A 38 2.25 -7.39 -2.54
C ALA A 38 3.36 -7.21 -3.61
N GLY A 39 2.99 -6.78 -4.82
CA GLY A 39 3.89 -6.48 -5.92
C GLY A 39 4.63 -5.14 -5.78
N GLY A 40 4.92 -4.48 -6.90
CA GLY A 40 5.71 -3.24 -6.92
C GLY A 40 5.01 -2.08 -6.22
N LEU A 41 3.68 -1.99 -6.33
CA LEU A 41 2.88 -1.01 -5.59
C LEU A 41 2.74 -1.43 -4.12
N GLY A 42 2.14 -2.60 -3.87
CA GLY A 42 1.78 -3.05 -2.53
C GLY A 42 2.95 -3.12 -1.56
N SER A 43 4.11 -3.63 -2.00
CA SER A 43 5.30 -3.72 -1.13
C SER A 43 5.87 -2.35 -0.75
N VAL A 44 5.82 -1.37 -1.66
CA VAL A 44 6.22 0.02 -1.40
C VAL A 44 5.22 0.71 -0.46
N ILE A 45 3.92 0.54 -0.69
CA ILE A 45 2.85 1.11 0.14
C ILE A 45 2.96 0.57 1.56
N ALA A 46 3.08 -0.75 1.72
CA ALA A 46 3.22 -1.39 3.03
C ALA A 46 4.42 -0.84 3.81
N ALA A 47 5.57 -0.67 3.14
CA ALA A 47 6.77 -0.13 3.75
C ALA A 47 6.65 1.36 4.09
N ALA A 48 5.89 2.14 3.32
CA ALA A 48 5.61 3.54 3.64
C ALA A 48 4.68 3.67 4.85
N LEU A 49 3.60 2.89 4.90
CA LEU A 49 2.65 2.90 6.01
C LEU A 49 3.24 2.33 7.31
N ALA A 50 4.07 1.29 7.22
CA ALA A 50 4.76 0.73 8.39
C ALA A 50 5.70 1.76 9.04
N ARG A 51 6.37 2.60 8.25
CA ARG A 51 7.21 3.70 8.78
C ARG A 51 6.44 4.74 9.58
N LEU A 52 5.12 4.84 9.36
CA LEU A 52 4.23 5.73 10.12
C LEU A 52 3.61 5.05 11.36
N GLY A 53 3.98 3.79 11.64
CA GLY A 53 3.45 3.06 12.80
C GLY A 53 1.97 2.71 12.67
N ILE A 54 1.50 2.42 11.44
CA ILE A 54 0.13 1.97 11.20
C ILE A 54 -0.22 0.77 12.11
N GLY A 55 -1.44 0.70 12.63
CA GLY A 55 -1.84 -0.33 13.58
C GLY A 55 -1.74 -1.73 13.00
N THR A 56 -2.51 -1.98 11.94
CA THR A 56 -2.57 -3.29 11.27
C THR A 56 -2.48 -3.16 9.76
N LEU A 57 -1.67 -4.01 9.13
CA LEU A 57 -1.67 -4.25 7.69
C LEU A 57 -2.14 -5.68 7.41
N ILE A 58 -3.24 -5.82 6.65
CA ILE A 58 -3.67 -7.11 6.11
C ILE A 58 -3.21 -7.16 4.67
N VAL A 59 -2.29 -8.07 4.34
CA VAL A 59 -1.70 -8.15 3.00
C VAL A 59 -2.02 -9.50 2.37
N ALA A 60 -2.68 -9.49 1.23
CA ALA A 60 -3.01 -10.70 0.49
C ALA A 60 -2.33 -10.72 -0.88
N ASP A 61 -1.57 -11.79 -1.15
CA ASP A 61 -0.91 -12.06 -2.42
C ASP A 61 -0.57 -13.56 -2.46
N PHE A 62 -0.79 -14.22 -3.60
CA PHE A 62 -0.56 -15.67 -3.74
C PHE A 62 0.81 -16.01 -4.33
N ASP A 63 1.53 -15.02 -4.84
CA ASP A 63 2.78 -15.23 -5.55
C ASP A 63 3.97 -15.42 -4.59
N ARG A 64 5.08 -15.84 -5.20
CA ARG A 64 6.39 -15.92 -4.57
C ARG A 64 7.29 -14.81 -5.08
N VAL A 65 8.36 -14.52 -4.33
CA VAL A 65 9.40 -13.58 -4.75
C VAL A 65 10.19 -14.19 -5.91
N GLU A 66 10.33 -13.43 -6.99
CA GLU A 66 11.06 -13.84 -8.19
C GLU A 66 12.13 -12.81 -8.55
N ALA A 67 13.28 -13.29 -9.06
CA ALA A 67 14.41 -12.43 -9.43
C ALA A 67 14.01 -11.32 -10.42
N VAL A 68 13.13 -11.63 -11.38
CA VAL A 68 12.68 -10.70 -12.44
C VAL A 68 11.90 -9.50 -11.88
N ASN A 69 11.39 -9.65 -10.66
CA ASN A 69 10.50 -8.70 -10.01
C ASN A 69 11.22 -7.82 -8.97
N LEU A 70 12.43 -8.18 -8.56
CA LEU A 70 13.22 -7.46 -7.56
C LEU A 70 13.51 -6.01 -7.96
N GLY A 71 13.64 -5.73 -9.26
CA GLY A 71 13.94 -4.38 -9.77
C GLY A 71 12.89 -3.33 -9.45
N ARG A 72 11.72 -3.69 -8.93
CA ARG A 72 10.63 -2.75 -8.56
C ARG A 72 9.84 -3.15 -7.31
N GLN A 73 10.26 -4.19 -6.59
CA GLN A 73 9.57 -4.71 -5.40
C GLN A 73 10.48 -4.64 -4.18
N GLN A 74 9.90 -4.46 -2.98
CA GLN A 74 10.66 -4.34 -1.72
C GLN A 74 11.06 -5.70 -1.13
N TYR A 75 11.75 -6.52 -1.93
CA TYR A 75 12.29 -7.83 -1.55
C TYR A 75 13.79 -7.89 -1.77
N PHE A 76 14.45 -8.80 -1.05
CA PHE A 76 15.89 -9.02 -1.14
C PHE A 76 16.24 -10.30 -1.90
N ILE A 77 17.48 -10.42 -2.35
CA ILE A 77 17.98 -11.56 -3.14
C ILE A 77 17.85 -12.88 -2.37
N ASP A 78 18.08 -12.87 -1.06
CA ASP A 78 17.95 -14.01 -0.16
C ASP A 78 16.49 -14.42 0.12
N GLN A 79 15.52 -13.64 -0.37
CA GLN A 79 14.09 -13.93 -0.22
C GLN A 79 13.45 -14.57 -1.45
N ILE A 80 14.21 -14.77 -2.54
CA ILE A 80 13.71 -15.43 -3.76
C ILE A 80 13.12 -16.80 -3.41
N GLY A 81 11.92 -17.09 -3.93
CA GLY A 81 11.16 -18.32 -3.69
C GLY A 81 10.26 -18.31 -2.45
N LEU A 82 10.42 -17.36 -1.53
CA LEU A 82 9.51 -17.20 -0.40
C LEU A 82 8.14 -16.65 -0.86
N PRO A 83 7.02 -16.99 -0.18
CA PRO A 83 5.75 -16.29 -0.40
C PRO A 83 5.93 -14.78 -0.19
N LYS A 84 5.44 -13.97 -1.13
CA LYS A 84 5.61 -12.50 -1.10
C LYS A 84 5.14 -11.91 0.23
N VAL A 85 3.97 -12.31 0.71
CA VAL A 85 3.39 -11.81 1.96
C VAL A 85 4.23 -12.13 3.20
N GLU A 86 4.91 -13.27 3.22
CA GLU A 86 5.77 -13.67 4.34
C GLU A 86 7.11 -12.94 4.31
N ALA A 87 7.72 -12.83 3.13
CA ALA A 87 8.93 -12.04 2.94
C ALA A 87 8.68 -10.56 3.29
N LEU A 88 7.53 -10.02 2.86
CA LEU A 88 7.14 -8.65 3.17
C LEU A 88 6.90 -8.49 4.68
N ARG A 89 6.19 -9.42 5.33
CA ARG A 89 6.01 -9.40 6.79
C ARG A 89 7.34 -9.31 7.53
N ALA A 90 8.32 -10.15 7.17
CA ALA A 90 9.65 -10.10 7.77
C ALA A 90 10.35 -8.74 7.53
N ASN A 91 10.21 -8.17 6.34
CA ASN A 91 10.78 -6.86 6.01
C ASN A 91 10.13 -5.74 6.84
N LEU A 92 8.80 -5.74 6.96
CA LEU A 92 8.04 -4.72 7.69
C LEU A 92 8.31 -4.78 9.20
N GLN A 93 8.48 -5.98 9.76
CA GLN A 93 8.86 -6.15 11.18
C GLN A 93 10.23 -5.55 11.49
N ARG A 94 11.15 -5.52 10.52
CA ARG A 94 12.44 -4.82 10.64
C ARG A 94 12.31 -3.31 10.49
N ILE A 95 11.28 -2.82 9.80
CA ILE A 95 10.99 -1.39 9.64
C ILE A 95 10.35 -0.83 10.91
N HIS A 96 9.31 -1.49 11.42
CA HIS A 96 8.59 -1.05 12.61
C HIS A 96 7.99 -2.26 13.36
N PRO A 97 8.62 -2.76 14.44
CA PRO A 97 8.18 -3.97 15.14
C PRO A 97 6.81 -3.82 15.83
N GLY A 98 6.32 -2.59 16.02
CA GLY A 98 4.99 -2.32 16.59
C GLY A 98 3.82 -2.46 15.61
N VAL A 99 4.06 -2.66 14.31
CA VAL A 99 2.99 -2.81 13.31
C VAL A 99 2.54 -4.27 13.26
N ARG A 100 1.24 -4.52 13.39
CA ARG A 100 0.68 -5.87 13.23
C ARG A 100 0.54 -6.20 11.73
N ILE A 101 1.21 -7.25 11.28
CA ILE A 101 1.11 -7.71 9.90
C ILE A 101 0.34 -9.04 9.84
N ILE A 102 -0.75 -9.07 9.09
CA ILE A 102 -1.53 -10.28 8.79
C ILE A 102 -1.24 -10.65 7.34
N ALA A 103 -0.42 -11.68 7.15
CA ALA A 103 -0.02 -12.19 5.83
C ALA A 103 -1.02 -13.26 5.36
N GLN A 104 -1.57 -13.08 4.16
CA GLN A 104 -2.57 -13.96 3.55
C GLN A 104 -2.03 -14.51 2.21
N PRO A 105 -1.38 -15.69 2.19
CA PRO A 105 -0.74 -16.25 1.00
C PRO A 105 -1.77 -16.92 0.07
N LEU A 106 -2.76 -16.15 -0.37
CA LEU A 106 -3.89 -16.63 -1.16
C LEU A 106 -4.28 -15.61 -2.23
N ARG A 107 -5.03 -16.11 -3.23
CA ARG A 107 -5.55 -15.27 -4.30
C ARG A 107 -6.84 -14.60 -3.82
N VAL A 108 -6.87 -13.27 -3.92
CA VAL A 108 -8.08 -12.50 -3.67
C VAL A 108 -9.06 -12.70 -4.81
N SER A 109 -10.33 -12.87 -4.49
CA SER A 109 -11.44 -13.02 -5.40
C SER A 109 -12.70 -12.39 -4.79
N ALA A 110 -13.74 -12.19 -5.59
CA ALA A 110 -15.03 -11.73 -5.08
C ALA A 110 -15.58 -12.59 -3.93
N ALA A 111 -15.30 -13.91 -3.95
CA ALA A 111 -15.80 -14.86 -2.95
C ALA A 111 -15.17 -14.71 -1.56
N ASN A 112 -13.92 -14.27 -1.47
CA ASN A 112 -13.20 -14.14 -0.19
C ASN A 112 -12.91 -12.68 0.21
N LEU A 113 -13.24 -11.70 -0.64
CA LEU A 113 -12.90 -10.29 -0.43
C LEU A 113 -13.39 -9.76 0.92
N LEU A 114 -14.65 -10.02 1.28
CA LEU A 114 -15.25 -9.52 2.52
C LEU A 114 -14.79 -10.27 3.76
N GLU A 115 -14.45 -11.55 3.62
CA GLU A 115 -13.83 -12.31 4.71
C GLU A 115 -12.44 -11.74 5.03
N LEU A 116 -11.66 -11.42 4.01
CA LEU A 116 -10.30 -10.91 4.14
C LEU A 116 -10.24 -9.46 4.62
N PHE A 117 -11.08 -8.60 4.04
CA PHE A 117 -10.96 -7.15 4.18
C PHE A 117 -12.20 -6.49 4.78
N GLY A 118 -13.24 -7.24 5.16
CA GLY A 118 -14.50 -6.69 5.69
C GLY A 118 -14.37 -5.90 7.00
N THR A 119 -13.18 -5.88 7.62
CA THR A 119 -12.89 -5.10 8.84
C THR A 119 -11.88 -3.99 8.63
N VAL A 120 -11.37 -3.78 7.40
CA VAL A 120 -10.38 -2.71 7.17
C VAL A 120 -11.07 -1.35 7.13
N ASP A 121 -10.35 -0.32 7.56
CA ASP A 121 -10.80 1.07 7.43
C ASP A 121 -10.66 1.54 5.98
N ILE A 122 -9.59 1.11 5.31
CA ILE A 122 -9.24 1.48 3.93
C ILE A 122 -8.72 0.24 3.20
N LEU A 123 -9.24 -0.03 2.01
CA LEU A 123 -8.70 -1.04 1.10
C LEU A 123 -7.83 -0.36 0.03
N VAL A 124 -6.68 -0.96 -0.24
CA VAL A 124 -5.77 -0.56 -1.31
C VAL A 124 -5.68 -1.68 -2.33
N GLU A 125 -5.96 -1.34 -3.58
CA GLU A 125 -5.80 -2.23 -4.73
C GLU A 125 -4.39 -2.04 -5.32
N ALA A 126 -3.65 -3.14 -5.45
CA ALA A 126 -2.26 -3.15 -5.90
C ALA A 126 -1.95 -4.36 -6.82
N PHE A 127 -2.94 -4.81 -7.60
CA PHE A 127 -2.81 -5.88 -8.60
C PHE A 127 -2.22 -5.37 -9.92
N ASP A 128 -1.55 -6.26 -10.64
CA ASP A 128 -1.07 -6.03 -12.00
C ASP A 128 -2.11 -6.39 -13.07
N ASP A 129 -2.97 -7.38 -12.82
CA ASP A 129 -4.02 -7.82 -13.75
C ASP A 129 -5.23 -6.86 -13.84
N PRO A 130 -5.58 -6.32 -15.04
CA PRO A 130 -6.73 -5.43 -15.23
C PRO A 130 -8.09 -6.03 -14.87
N VAL A 131 -8.30 -7.34 -15.08
CA VAL A 131 -9.59 -7.99 -14.80
C VAL A 131 -9.79 -8.11 -13.30
N ALA A 132 -8.80 -8.62 -12.57
CA ALA A 132 -8.81 -8.70 -11.11
C ALA A 132 -9.03 -7.33 -10.46
N LYS A 133 -8.47 -6.27 -11.04
CA LYS A 133 -8.71 -4.88 -10.59
C LYS A 133 -10.17 -4.47 -10.71
N ALA A 134 -10.79 -4.70 -11.86
CA ALA A 134 -12.19 -4.37 -12.09
C ALA A 134 -13.12 -5.18 -11.18
N ASP A 135 -12.85 -6.48 -11.03
CA ASP A 135 -13.62 -7.38 -10.17
C ASP A 135 -13.53 -6.97 -8.69
N LEU A 136 -12.33 -6.70 -8.17
CA LEU A 136 -12.15 -6.23 -6.79
C LEU A 136 -12.84 -4.88 -6.58
N THR A 137 -12.63 -3.93 -7.49
CA THR A 137 -13.17 -2.57 -7.38
C THR A 137 -14.70 -2.59 -7.35
N SER A 138 -15.32 -3.28 -8.31
CA SER A 138 -16.79 -3.38 -8.37
C SER A 138 -17.37 -4.10 -7.15
N THR A 139 -16.76 -5.21 -6.74
CA THR A 139 -17.23 -5.99 -5.58
C THR A 139 -17.10 -5.19 -4.28
N TRP A 140 -15.97 -4.52 -4.05
CA TRP A 140 -15.76 -3.71 -2.85
C TRP A 140 -16.71 -2.52 -2.77
N LEU A 141 -16.83 -1.75 -3.85
CA LEU A 141 -17.67 -0.55 -3.85
C LEU A 141 -19.16 -0.86 -3.72
N ALA A 142 -19.61 -2.03 -4.21
CA ALA A 142 -20.97 -2.52 -3.99
C ALA A 142 -21.21 -2.94 -2.53
N ALA A 143 -20.26 -3.66 -1.92
CA ALA A 143 -20.44 -4.23 -0.58
C ALA A 143 -20.09 -3.26 0.57
N CYS A 144 -19.18 -2.32 0.35
CA CYS A 144 -18.63 -1.40 1.34
C CYS A 144 -18.61 0.05 0.80
N PRO A 145 -19.76 0.62 0.38
CA PRO A 145 -19.80 1.89 -0.36
C PRO A 145 -19.25 3.10 0.40
N GLN A 146 -19.18 3.04 1.74
CA GLN A 146 -18.66 4.11 2.59
C GLN A 146 -17.19 3.93 3.00
N ARG A 147 -16.56 2.80 2.65
CA ARG A 147 -15.16 2.54 3.00
C ARG A 147 -14.25 2.84 1.82
N PRO A 148 -13.24 3.70 2.00
CA PRO A 148 -12.37 4.10 0.91
C PRO A 148 -11.68 2.92 0.21
N LEU A 149 -11.61 3.03 -1.11
CA LEU A 149 -10.79 2.20 -1.98
C LEU A 149 -9.75 3.08 -2.66
N VAL A 150 -8.47 2.70 -2.57
CA VAL A 150 -7.36 3.41 -3.21
C VAL A 150 -6.71 2.47 -4.24
N GLY A 151 -6.93 2.71 -5.52
CA GLY A 151 -6.32 1.95 -6.62
C GLY A 151 -5.25 2.73 -7.36
N ALA A 152 -4.64 2.10 -8.36
CA ALA A 152 -3.70 2.76 -9.26
C ALA A 152 -3.91 2.40 -10.73
N SER A 153 -3.65 3.36 -11.63
CA SER A 153 -3.68 3.14 -13.08
C SER A 153 -2.81 4.14 -13.83
N GLY A 154 -2.00 3.65 -14.78
CA GLY A 154 -1.11 4.50 -15.56
C GLY A 154 0.20 4.87 -14.86
N MET A 155 1.16 3.94 -14.83
CA MET A 155 2.49 4.13 -14.20
C MET A 155 3.64 3.50 -14.98
N ALA A 156 3.36 2.97 -16.18
CA ALA A 156 4.38 2.41 -17.04
C ALA A 156 5.27 3.51 -17.65
N GLY A 157 6.43 3.11 -18.18
CA GLY A 157 7.37 3.99 -18.86
C GLY A 157 8.21 4.88 -17.95
N CYS A 158 8.91 5.82 -18.57
CA CYS A 158 9.81 6.78 -17.93
C CYS A 158 9.29 8.23 -18.04
N GLY A 159 7.97 8.42 -18.11
CA GLY A 159 7.38 9.75 -18.19
C GLY A 159 7.72 10.63 -16.97
N PRO A 160 7.42 11.94 -17.02
CA PRO A 160 7.59 12.85 -15.89
C PRO A 160 6.86 12.38 -14.63
N ALA A 161 7.50 12.53 -13.46
CA ALA A 161 6.92 12.17 -12.17
C ALA A 161 5.58 12.87 -11.89
N ASN A 162 5.50 14.16 -12.20
CA ASN A 162 4.34 15.02 -11.93
C ASN A 162 3.08 14.68 -12.76
N GLN A 163 3.15 13.73 -13.70
CA GLN A 163 1.97 13.22 -14.40
C GLN A 163 1.19 12.21 -13.54
N ILE A 164 1.85 11.59 -12.57
CA ILE A 164 1.20 10.74 -11.58
C ILE A 164 0.47 11.66 -10.61
N VAL A 165 -0.86 11.54 -10.57
CA VAL A 165 -1.71 12.35 -9.70
C VAL A 165 -2.74 11.47 -9.01
N THR A 166 -3.28 11.95 -7.90
CA THR A 166 -4.42 11.30 -7.23
C THR A 166 -5.71 11.94 -7.73
N ARG A 167 -6.67 11.13 -8.15
CA ARG A 167 -8.00 11.57 -8.61
C ARG A 167 -9.07 10.82 -7.83
N ARG A 168 -10.28 11.39 -7.76
CA ARG A 168 -11.47 10.74 -7.20
C ARG A 168 -12.50 10.55 -8.32
N PRO A 169 -12.50 9.40 -9.03
CA PRO A 169 -13.47 9.17 -10.10
C PRO A 169 -14.92 9.28 -9.64
N PHE A 170 -15.26 8.71 -8.49
CA PHE A 170 -16.59 8.77 -7.88
C PHE A 170 -16.58 8.22 -6.45
N GLY A 171 -17.56 8.64 -5.64
CA GLY A 171 -17.78 8.12 -4.29
C GLY A 171 -16.50 8.14 -3.43
N HIS A 172 -16.22 7.01 -2.77
CA HIS A 172 -15.02 6.79 -1.97
C HIS A 172 -13.92 6.03 -2.72
N PHE A 173 -13.91 6.12 -4.05
CA PHE A 173 -12.87 5.53 -4.89
C PHE A 173 -11.84 6.57 -5.30
N TYR A 174 -10.58 6.30 -4.99
CA TYR A 174 -9.42 7.13 -5.31
C TYR A 174 -8.49 6.36 -6.24
N LEU A 175 -7.99 7.02 -7.28
CA LEU A 175 -7.14 6.43 -8.30
C LEU A 175 -5.85 7.23 -8.45
N CYS A 176 -4.71 6.57 -8.28
CA CYS A 176 -3.38 7.17 -8.36
C CYS A 176 -2.67 6.77 -9.66
N GLY A 177 -2.22 7.74 -10.44
CA GLY A 177 -1.51 7.52 -11.70
C GLY A 177 -1.84 8.54 -12.79
N ASP A 178 -1.29 8.33 -13.98
CA ASP A 178 -1.57 9.20 -15.13
C ASP A 178 -2.86 8.80 -15.89
N GLY A 179 -3.30 7.55 -15.71
CA GLY A 179 -4.51 6.97 -16.30
C GLY A 179 -4.38 6.48 -17.74
N HIS A 180 -3.19 6.54 -18.36
CA HIS A 180 -3.01 6.15 -19.77
C HIS A 180 -1.73 5.34 -20.06
N SER A 181 -0.70 5.41 -19.21
CA SER A 181 0.57 4.72 -19.46
C SER A 181 0.50 3.24 -19.10
N ALA A 182 0.43 2.39 -20.11
CA ALA A 182 0.32 0.94 -19.99
C ALA A 182 1.64 0.25 -20.38
N VAL A 183 1.84 -0.99 -19.91
CA VAL A 183 3.09 -1.73 -20.19
C VAL A 183 3.18 -2.06 -21.68
N GLU A 184 2.05 -2.32 -22.32
CA GLU A 184 1.91 -2.62 -23.74
C GLU A 184 2.36 -1.46 -24.63
N THR A 185 2.16 -0.21 -24.17
CA THR A 185 2.51 0.99 -24.94
C THR A 185 3.86 1.58 -24.55
N CYS A 186 4.24 1.50 -23.27
CA CYS A 186 5.46 2.12 -22.74
C CYS A 186 6.62 1.12 -22.50
N GLY A 187 6.35 -0.18 -22.64
CA GLY A 187 7.35 -1.26 -22.64
C GLY A 187 8.09 -1.53 -21.33
N SER A 188 7.76 -0.85 -20.23
CA SER A 188 8.57 -0.91 -19.00
C SER A 188 7.85 -0.47 -17.73
N LEU A 189 8.32 -0.97 -16.59
CA LEU A 189 7.92 -0.57 -15.24
C LEU A 189 9.17 -0.15 -14.46
N TYR A 190 9.54 1.13 -14.56
CA TYR A 190 10.66 1.66 -13.80
C TYR A 190 10.33 1.77 -12.31
N ALA A 191 11.25 1.32 -11.46
CA ALA A 191 11.11 1.33 -10.00
C ALA A 191 10.71 2.70 -9.45
N SER A 192 11.30 3.76 -10.01
CA SER A 192 11.01 5.15 -9.64
C SER A 192 9.57 5.54 -9.93
N ARG A 193 9.06 5.24 -11.14
CA ARG A 193 7.70 5.61 -11.54
C ARG A 193 6.63 4.78 -10.83
N VAL A 194 6.87 3.48 -10.67
CA VAL A 194 6.02 2.61 -9.84
C VAL A 194 6.02 3.10 -8.39
N GLY A 195 7.20 3.46 -7.86
CA GLY A 195 7.35 4.02 -6.52
C GLY A 195 6.59 5.33 -6.34
N ILE A 196 6.57 6.22 -7.34
CA ILE A 196 5.79 7.46 -7.28
C ILE A 196 4.29 7.14 -7.19
N ALA A 197 3.76 6.27 -8.05
CA ALA A 197 2.35 5.85 -7.97
C ALA A 197 2.00 5.20 -6.63
N ALA A 198 2.89 4.34 -6.11
CA ALA A 198 2.74 3.72 -4.80
C ALA A 198 2.71 4.75 -3.66
N HIS A 199 3.59 5.76 -3.69
CA HIS A 199 3.58 6.82 -2.68
C HIS A 199 2.37 7.74 -2.80
N HIS A 200 1.80 7.94 -4.00
CA HIS A 200 0.49 8.58 -4.15
C HIS A 200 -0.62 7.78 -3.47
N GLN A 201 -0.66 6.45 -3.63
CA GLN A 201 -1.62 5.59 -2.92
C GLN A 201 -1.42 5.66 -1.41
N ALA A 202 -0.19 5.52 -0.92
CA ALA A 202 0.13 5.62 0.50
C ALA A 202 -0.25 7.00 1.07
N GLN A 203 0.00 8.08 0.32
CA GLN A 203 -0.38 9.43 0.73
C GLN A 203 -1.91 9.61 0.78
N ALA A 204 -2.66 9.02 -0.15
CA ALA A 204 -4.12 9.01 -0.10
C ALA A 204 -4.62 8.31 1.18
N VAL A 205 -4.04 7.16 1.53
CA VAL A 205 -4.35 6.46 2.80
C VAL A 205 -4.07 7.36 4.01
N VAL A 206 -2.90 8.00 4.06
CA VAL A 206 -2.54 8.91 5.17
C VAL A 206 -3.54 10.06 5.30
N ARG A 207 -3.90 10.71 4.19
CA ARG A 207 -4.86 11.81 4.18
C ARG A 207 -6.22 11.36 4.70
N LEU A 208 -6.73 10.21 4.23
CA LEU A 208 -7.99 9.64 4.70
C LEU A 208 -7.99 9.35 6.21
N LEU A 209 -6.91 8.76 6.74
CA LEU A 209 -6.79 8.48 8.18
C LEU A 209 -6.76 9.75 9.03
N LEU A 210 -6.22 10.83 8.48
CA LEU A 210 -6.23 12.16 9.12
C LEU A 210 -7.55 12.91 8.93
N GLY A 211 -8.52 12.36 8.20
CA GLY A 211 -9.80 13.02 7.90
C GLY A 211 -9.70 14.10 6.82
N LEU A 212 -8.68 14.02 5.97
CA LEU A 212 -8.44 14.96 4.86
C LEU A 212 -8.84 14.32 3.52
N ASP A 213 -9.29 15.14 2.58
CA ASP A 213 -9.57 14.69 1.21
C ASP A 213 -8.25 14.37 0.46
N PRO A 214 -8.08 13.19 -0.16
CA PRO A 214 -6.88 12.83 -0.92
C PRO A 214 -6.55 13.66 -2.17
N VAL A 215 -7.51 14.40 -2.71
CA VAL A 215 -7.39 15.12 -3.99
C VAL A 215 -7.41 16.62 -3.76
N GLU A 216 -8.33 17.08 -2.92
CA GLU A 216 -8.50 18.50 -2.61
C GLU A 216 -7.68 18.85 -1.37
N ASP A 217 -6.95 19.95 -1.42
CA ASP A 217 -6.40 20.51 -0.19
C ASP A 217 -7.52 21.12 0.64
N CYS A 218 -7.45 20.94 1.96
CA CYS A 218 -8.19 21.83 2.84
C CYS A 218 -7.66 23.24 2.54
N SER A 219 -8.45 24.04 1.82
CA SER A 219 -8.15 25.45 1.62
C SER A 219 -7.80 26.08 2.98
N PRO A 220 -6.79 26.98 3.02
CA PRO A 220 -6.32 27.59 4.26
C PRO A 220 -7.44 28.31 5.04
#